data_AF-A0A5C5V7J4-F1
#
_entry.id   AF-A0A5C5V7J4-F1
#
_cell.length_a   1.000
_cell.length_b   1.000
_cell.length_c   1.000
_cell.angle_alpha   90.00
_cell.angle_beta   90.00
_cell.angle_gamma   90.00
#
_symmetry.space_group_name_H-M   'P 1'
#
loop_
_entity.id
_entity.type
_entity.pdbx_description
1 polymer ?
#
loop_
_entity_poly.entity_id
_entity_poly.type
_entity_poly.pdbx_seq_one_letter_code
_entity_poly.pdbx_strand_id
1 'polypeptide(L)'
;MATSIRIAALLLIGLVLGCQPAGTPVPQDVIPIPDLIRQDLETIVQTNQVGSEMVTIDENLTKLAETEPEKAEALRKEYDKLNSPGGSPAAKAKKMMSKL
;
A
#
# COMPACT_ATOMS: atom_id res chain seq x y z
N MET A 1 40.25 -49.91 14.65
CA MET A 1 38.86 -49.45 14.45
C MET A 1 38.69 -48.03 15.00
N ALA A 2 39.48 -47.04 14.54
CA ALA A 2 39.46 -45.69 15.14
C ALA A 2 39.71 -44.55 14.12
N THR A 3 39.83 -44.87 12.83
CA THR A 3 40.19 -43.91 11.78
C THR A 3 38.98 -43.40 10.99
N SER A 4 37.87 -44.12 10.97
CA SER A 4 36.69 -43.80 10.15
C SER A 4 35.80 -42.69 10.73
N ILE A 5 35.91 -42.39 12.04
CA ILE A 5 35.03 -41.45 12.74
C ILE A 5 35.43 -39.99 12.49
N ARG A 6 36.72 -39.72 12.23
CA ARG A 6 37.20 -38.33 12.04
C ARG A 6 36.82 -37.73 10.68
N ILE A 7 36.60 -38.55 9.66
CA ILE A 7 36.26 -38.09 8.30
C ILE A 7 34.76 -37.71 8.21
N ALA A 8 33.90 -38.41 8.95
CA ALA A 8 32.47 -38.11 8.99
C ALA A 8 32.15 -36.77 9.70
N ALA A 9 32.95 -36.38 10.69
CA ALA A 9 32.74 -35.13 11.43
C ALA A 9 33.11 -33.87 10.63
N LEU A 10 34.03 -33.96 9.67
CA LEU A 10 34.45 -32.82 8.84
C LEU A 10 33.45 -32.51 7.70
N LEU A 11 32.66 -33.49 7.27
CA LEU A 11 31.66 -33.33 6.20
C LEU A 11 30.37 -32.62 6.66
N LEU A 12 30.07 -32.62 7.96
CA LEU A 12 28.86 -31.98 8.51
C LEU A 12 29.00 -30.46 8.73
N ILE A 13 30.22 -29.93 8.80
CA ILE A 13 30.46 -28.50 9.06
C ILE A 13 30.35 -27.66 7.77
N GLY A 14 30.48 -28.28 6.59
CA GLY A 14 30.38 -27.59 5.30
C GLY A 14 28.96 -27.21 4.87
N LEU A 15 27.92 -27.81 5.46
CA LEU A 15 26.52 -27.60 5.04
C LEU A 15 25.83 -26.40 5.71
N VAL A 16 26.45 -25.73 6.68
CA VAL A 16 25.80 -24.65 7.46
C VAL A 16 26.09 -23.25 6.90
N LEU A 17 26.99 -23.13 5.93
CA LEU A 17 27.37 -21.82 5.34
C LEU A 17 26.79 -21.59 3.94
N GLY A 18 26.04 -22.56 3.39
CA GLY A 18 25.48 -22.50 2.04
C GLY A 18 23.98 -22.25 2.04
N CYS A 19 23.55 -21.02 2.34
CA CYS A 19 22.29 -20.40 1.89
C CYS A 19 22.06 -19.09 2.65
N GLN A 20 22.96 -18.11 2.48
CA GLN A 20 22.59 -16.73 2.77
C GLN A 20 21.86 -16.23 1.52
N PRO A 21 20.55 -15.92 1.58
CA PRO A 21 19.87 -15.31 0.45
C PRO A 21 20.54 -13.95 0.22
N ALA A 22 21.35 -13.88 -0.83
CA ALA A 22 21.94 -12.64 -1.32
C ALA A 22 20.83 -11.82 -2.00
N GLY A 23 19.91 -11.28 -1.21
CA GLY A 23 18.99 -10.26 -1.66
C GLY A 23 19.65 -8.90 -1.47
N THR A 24 20.05 -8.25 -2.56
CA THR A 24 20.30 -6.81 -2.50
C THR A 24 18.98 -6.13 -2.11
N PRO A 25 18.94 -5.28 -1.08
CA PRO A 25 17.74 -4.53 -0.75
C PRO A 25 17.30 -3.72 -1.97
N VAL A 26 16.16 -4.08 -2.55
CA VAL A 26 15.51 -3.23 -3.56
C VAL A 26 14.89 -2.07 -2.79
N PRO A 27 15.22 -0.81 -3.10
CA PRO A 27 14.50 0.33 -2.55
C PRO A 27 13.02 0.13 -2.89
N GLN A 28 12.17 0.00 -1.88
CA GLN A 28 10.74 0.02 -2.12
C GLN A 28 10.38 1.46 -2.45
N ASP A 29 10.01 1.72 -3.69
CA ASP A 29 9.35 2.97 -4.08
C ASP A 29 8.01 3.00 -3.33
N VAL A 30 8.01 3.63 -2.16
CA VAL A 30 6.80 3.82 -1.36
C VAL A 30 6.00 4.91 -2.04
N ILE A 31 4.95 4.52 -2.77
CA ILE A 31 4.01 5.47 -3.36
C ILE A 31 3.38 6.27 -2.20
N PRO A 32 3.42 7.61 -2.24
CA PRO A 32 2.79 8.45 -1.23
C PRO A 32 1.29 8.14 -1.09
N ILE A 33 0.79 8.11 0.14
CA ILE A 33 -0.64 7.87 0.43
C ILE A 33 -1.57 8.82 -0.35
N PRO A 34 -1.28 10.14 -0.50
CA PRO A 34 -2.10 11.03 -1.32
C PRO A 34 -2.19 10.61 -2.79
N ASP A 35 -1.15 9.99 -3.34
CA ASP A 35 -1.12 9.56 -4.74
C ASP A 35 -1.96 8.28 -4.94
N LEU A 36 -1.96 7.38 -3.95
CA LEU A 36 -2.86 6.22 -3.95
C LEU A 36 -4.34 6.67 -3.93
N ILE A 37 -4.69 7.63 -3.06
CA ILE A 37 -6.04 8.20 -3.01
C ILE A 37 -6.38 8.87 -4.36
N ARG A 38 -5.43 9.57 -4.97
CA ARG A 38 -5.65 10.22 -6.28
C ARG A 38 -5.97 9.19 -7.37
N GLN A 39 -5.25 8.07 -7.42
CA GLN A 39 -5.45 7.01 -8.41
C GLN A 39 -6.85 6.38 -8.32
N ASP A 40 -7.34 6.14 -7.11
CA ASP A 40 -8.69 5.62 -6.88
C ASP A 40 -9.76 6.63 -7.31
N LEU A 41 -9.57 7.91 -6.98
CA LEU A 41 -10.47 8.98 -7.40
C LEU A 41 -10.49 9.16 -8.93
N GLU A 42 -9.35 9.01 -9.60
CA GLU A 42 -9.28 9.04 -11.07
C GLU A 42 -10.09 7.91 -11.70
N THR A 43 -10.07 6.72 -11.11
CA THR A 43 -10.91 5.60 -11.54
C THR A 43 -12.39 5.97 -11.42
N ILE A 44 -12.82 6.55 -10.31
CA ILE A 44 -14.20 7.05 -10.13
C ILE A 44 -14.54 8.15 -11.15
N VAL A 45 -13.59 9.02 -11.49
CA VAL A 45 -13.79 10.06 -12.52
C VAL A 45 -13.99 9.45 -13.91
N GLN A 46 -13.22 8.44 -14.26
CA GLN A 46 -13.26 7.78 -15.56
C GLN A 46 -14.52 6.93 -15.74
N THR A 47 -14.91 6.19 -14.70
CA THR A 47 -16.09 5.29 -14.74
C THR A 47 -17.39 6.04 -14.41
N ASN A 48 -17.28 7.19 -13.77
CA ASN A 48 -18.40 7.94 -13.17
C ASN A 48 -19.25 7.07 -12.22
N GLN A 49 -18.63 6.08 -11.58
CA GLN A 49 -19.27 5.14 -10.66
C GLN A 49 -18.42 4.98 -9.41
N VAL A 50 -19.09 4.71 -8.31
CA VAL A 50 -18.46 4.43 -7.02
C VAL A 50 -18.45 2.91 -6.85
N GLY A 51 -17.26 2.31 -6.68
CA GLY A 51 -17.07 0.87 -6.56
C GLY A 51 -16.17 0.49 -5.38
N SER A 52 -15.30 -0.50 -5.60
CA SER A 52 -14.33 -0.99 -4.61
C SER A 52 -13.30 0.06 -4.19
N GLU A 53 -13.09 1.09 -5.01
CA GLU A 53 -12.21 2.23 -4.76
C GLU A 53 -12.55 2.92 -3.43
N MET A 54 -13.82 2.90 -3.01
CA MET A 54 -14.23 3.49 -1.74
C MET A 54 -13.55 2.86 -0.54
N VAL A 55 -13.30 1.55 -0.57
CA VAL A 55 -12.65 0.84 0.53
C VAL A 55 -11.18 1.24 0.59
N THR A 56 -10.51 1.23 -0.55
CA THR A 56 -9.09 1.61 -0.64
C THR A 56 -8.88 3.08 -0.24
N ILE A 57 -9.76 3.98 -0.65
CA ILE A 57 -9.72 5.39 -0.24
C ILE A 57 -9.93 5.51 1.28
N ASP A 58 -10.85 4.77 1.87
CA ASP A 58 -11.11 4.78 3.32
C ASP A 58 -9.87 4.36 4.14
N GLU A 59 -9.24 3.28 3.74
CA GLU A 59 -8.02 2.76 4.35
C GLU A 59 -6.87 3.78 4.23
N ASN A 60 -6.70 4.37 3.05
CA ASN A 60 -5.65 5.35 2.81
C ASN A 60 -5.92 6.68 3.54
N LEU A 61 -7.18 7.11 3.69
CA LEU A 61 -7.52 8.25 4.54
C LEU A 61 -7.22 7.98 6.01
N THR A 62 -7.41 6.75 6.47
CA THR A 62 -7.06 6.33 7.84
C THR A 62 -5.55 6.41 8.05
N LYS A 63 -4.75 5.88 7.11
CA LYS A 63 -3.28 6.02 7.13
C LYS A 63 -2.83 7.47 7.05
N LEU A 64 -3.48 8.28 6.19
CA LEU A 64 -3.19 9.70 6.08
C LEU A 64 -3.48 10.43 7.38
N ALA A 65 -4.47 10.02 8.16
CA ALA A 65 -4.78 10.64 9.45
C ALA A 65 -3.66 10.44 10.48
N GLU A 66 -2.83 9.40 10.35
CA GLU A 66 -1.69 9.14 11.22
C GLU A 66 -0.57 10.16 11.01
N THR A 67 -0.45 10.72 9.80
CA THR A 67 0.62 11.67 9.42
C THR A 67 0.14 13.10 9.22
N GLU A 68 -1.06 13.27 8.66
CA GLU A 68 -1.69 14.54 8.27
C GLU A 68 -3.18 14.58 8.69
N PRO A 69 -3.48 14.64 10.01
CA PRO A 69 -4.84 14.49 10.54
C PRO A 69 -5.84 15.54 10.01
N GLU A 70 -5.43 16.81 9.92
CA GLU A 70 -6.30 17.89 9.43
C GLU A 70 -6.67 17.70 7.95
N LYS A 71 -5.70 17.26 7.13
CA LYS A 71 -5.92 16.98 5.72
C LYS A 71 -6.83 15.77 5.53
N ALA A 72 -6.60 14.71 6.30
CA ALA A 72 -7.45 13.53 6.31
C ALA A 72 -8.90 13.88 6.70
N GLU A 73 -9.11 14.73 7.71
CA GLU A 73 -10.45 15.18 8.11
C GLU A 73 -11.13 16.00 7.01
N ALA A 74 -10.39 16.91 6.36
CA ALA A 74 -10.92 17.69 5.25
C ALA A 74 -11.33 16.81 4.05
N LEU A 75 -10.56 15.75 3.77
CA LEU A 75 -10.84 14.79 2.71
C LEU A 75 -11.99 13.83 3.08
N ARG A 76 -12.08 13.39 4.34
CA ARG A 76 -13.19 12.59 4.88
C ARG A 76 -14.55 13.26 4.61
N LYS A 77 -14.64 14.57 4.79
CA LYS A 77 -15.86 15.35 4.50
C LYS A 77 -16.27 15.32 3.02
N GLU A 78 -15.34 15.18 2.09
CA GLU A 78 -15.67 15.02 0.68
C GLU A 78 -15.88 13.55 0.29
N TYR A 79 -15.18 12.63 0.94
CA TYR A 79 -15.36 11.18 0.79
C TYR A 79 -16.81 10.76 1.06
N ASP A 80 -17.41 11.21 2.17
CA ASP A 80 -18.80 10.90 2.52
C ASP A 80 -19.80 11.37 1.44
N LYS A 81 -19.43 12.40 0.68
CA LYS A 81 -20.26 12.92 -0.41
C LYS A 81 -20.23 12.02 -1.63
N LEU A 82 -19.16 11.25 -1.87
CA LEU A 82 -19.03 10.36 -3.03
C LEU A 82 -20.22 9.42 -3.15
N ASN A 83 -20.63 8.80 -2.02
CA ASN A 83 -21.77 7.87 -1.97
C ASN A 83 -23.12 8.55 -1.67
N SER A 84 -23.13 9.87 -1.45
CA SER A 84 -24.39 10.58 -1.18
C SER A 84 -25.29 10.58 -2.43
N PRO A 85 -26.61 10.40 -2.29
CA PRO A 85 -27.52 10.43 -3.42
C PRO A 85 -27.52 11.80 -4.10
N GLY A 86 -27.57 11.80 -5.44
CA GLY A 86 -27.59 13.01 -6.27
C GLY A 86 -26.20 13.51 -6.70
N GLY A 87 -26.15 14.12 -7.89
CA GLY A 87 -24.92 14.58 -8.55
C GLY A 87 -24.13 13.45 -9.22
N SER A 88 -23.08 13.82 -9.97
CA SER A 88 -22.17 12.87 -10.62
C SER A 88 -21.05 12.45 -9.65
N PRO A 89 -20.80 11.14 -9.47
CA PRO A 89 -19.62 10.64 -8.75
C PRO A 89 -18.32 11.24 -9.26
N ALA A 90 -18.15 11.36 -10.58
CA ALA A 90 -16.95 11.97 -11.17
C ALA A 90 -16.78 13.44 -10.75
N ALA A 91 -17.86 14.23 -10.69
CA ALA A 91 -17.77 15.62 -10.25
C ALA A 91 -17.34 15.75 -8.78
N LYS A 92 -17.83 14.85 -7.93
CA LYS A 92 -17.48 14.79 -6.51
C LYS A 92 -16.04 14.31 -6.31
N ALA A 93 -15.61 13.30 -7.07
CA ALA A 93 -14.23 12.80 -7.05
C ALA A 93 -13.24 13.88 -7.48
N LYS A 94 -13.53 14.64 -8.57
CA LYS A 94 -12.70 15.80 -8.97
C LYS A 94 -12.57 16.84 -7.87
N LYS A 95 -13.66 17.12 -7.14
CA LYS A 95 -13.64 18.07 -6.03
C LYS A 95 -12.82 17.57 -4.83
N MET A 96 -12.83 16.27 -4.57
CA MET A 96 -11.98 15.68 -3.56
C MET A 96 -10.50 15.71 -3.99
N MET A 97 -10.20 15.41 -5.25
CA MET A 97 -8.84 15.47 -5.80
C MET A 97 -8.22 16.87 -5.70
N SER A 98 -9.00 17.96 -5.82
CA SER A 98 -8.47 19.32 -5.69
C SER A 98 -8.09 19.72 -4.27
N LYS A 99 -8.35 18.86 -3.27
CA LYS A 99 -7.96 19.02 -1.87
C LYS A 99 -6.76 18.15 -1.45
N LEU A 100 -6.27 17.30 -2.36
CA LEU A 100 -5.03 16.52 -2.19
C LEU A 100 -3.82 17.40 -2.47
#